data_AF-A3VIY2-F1
#
_entry.id   AF-A3VIY2-F1
#
_cell.length_a   1.000
_cell.length_b   1.000
_cell.length_c   1.000
_cell.angle_alpha   90.00
_cell.angle_beta   90.00
_cell.angle_gamma   90.00
#
_symmetry.space_group_name_H-M   'P 1'
#
loop_
_entity.id
_entity.type
_entity.pdbx_description
1 polymer ?
#
loop_
_entity_poly.entity_id
_entity_poly.type
_entity_poly.pdbx_seq_one_letter_code
_entity_poly.pdbx_strand_id
1 'polypeptide(L)'
;MSDRNLRGKSSILNLLYAVIRGEFRGRVKADVWKWLEIVDVTYEIDGILHRTELRKDVGEEDPAKAKARVSRSGSDGSWVPLYDGDGGEGLKSQTEQLMMAELTFSPIYAHNSKTGGHAHGWPLISSALFLSSSTNAKALFGDVTIDGIPLRLLQLFIGLPWVSTYSAALTAQKEVEESRAARPDQSALYKGLAKRLETVNAKLETARESVKKVDDRSRKRVELNDLDQQMVTLREVADSTRAAFEVADVSLQKIAESFEKARQRVQQLEDEKSAGYSFRKLSPSCCPACEAKYKEVVAAPGSTGDGSTCLLCKNDIPQGTEDFEEDHIQLAKDEVDALDASLKLAREKQKAAEKSANNAAIELRKAKDRVSALQVDLAAKVPDTELEIVQLEAQAAQLRDLMGDGATSTSSDANTDAADKVLRAATDVTKELMVDMQSEILKQISQSVMLLSRKFGMPNATEMQLDNGGRLKVKQGGAIEWFSNLTMGERLRIKIAVALAAVEVARERGHGRHPGLMVIDSPASEEVVDKDFEAMLDSVATAASEIGGVQIIIGTTARPSVEAVVPIEHRLHAKGDDYVF
;
A
#
# COMPACT_ATOMS: atom_id res chain seq x y z
N MET A 1 -22.72 -56.25 -29.37
CA MET A 1 -21.85 -57.44 -29.33
C MET A 1 -21.22 -57.69 -30.69
N SER A 2 -20.13 -58.46 -30.75
CA SER A 2 -19.48 -58.84 -32.02
C SER A 2 -18.72 -60.14 -31.89
N ASP A 3 -18.66 -60.93 -32.98
CA ASP A 3 -17.96 -62.24 -32.99
C ASP A 3 -16.45 -62.09 -32.81
N ARG A 4 -15.87 -60.96 -33.28
CA ARG A 4 -14.45 -60.64 -33.19
C ARG A 4 -14.20 -59.42 -32.30
N ASN A 5 -13.00 -59.36 -31.71
CA ASN A 5 -12.52 -58.15 -31.03
C ASN A 5 -12.26 -57.02 -32.03
N LEU A 6 -12.19 -55.78 -31.54
CA LEU A 6 -11.90 -54.57 -32.34
C LEU A 6 -12.94 -54.24 -33.45
N ARG A 7 -14.18 -54.69 -33.30
CA ARG A 7 -15.31 -54.38 -34.22
C ARG A 7 -16.16 -53.18 -33.81
N GLY A 8 -15.60 -52.24 -33.04
CA GLY A 8 -16.29 -50.98 -32.72
C GLY A 8 -17.17 -50.96 -31.47
N LYS A 9 -17.25 -52.06 -30.70
CA LYS A 9 -18.03 -52.13 -29.45
C LYS A 9 -17.70 -50.99 -28.47
N SER A 10 -16.44 -50.93 -28.03
CA SER A 10 -15.98 -49.89 -27.10
C SER A 10 -15.99 -48.51 -27.74
N SER A 11 -15.85 -48.40 -29.07
CA SER A 11 -15.94 -47.13 -29.79
C SER A 11 -17.33 -46.50 -29.65
N ILE A 12 -18.40 -47.29 -29.85
CA ILE A 12 -19.79 -46.81 -29.70
C ILE A 12 -20.10 -46.46 -28.25
N LEU A 13 -19.68 -47.29 -27.29
CA LEU A 13 -19.90 -46.98 -25.87
C LEU A 13 -19.16 -45.72 -25.42
N ASN A 14 -17.93 -45.51 -25.90
CA ASN A 14 -17.18 -44.29 -25.61
C ASN A 14 -17.79 -43.06 -26.32
N LEU A 15 -18.42 -43.23 -27.49
CA LEU A 15 -19.18 -42.16 -28.15
C LEU A 15 -20.44 -41.80 -27.36
N LEU A 16 -21.19 -42.80 -26.91
CA LEU A 16 -22.34 -42.60 -26.03
C LEU A 16 -21.91 -41.88 -24.74
N TYR A 17 -20.79 -42.31 -24.15
CA TYR A 17 -20.23 -41.66 -22.97
C TYR A 17 -19.84 -40.21 -23.23
N ALA A 18 -19.14 -39.95 -24.34
CA ALA A 18 -18.73 -38.62 -24.75
C ALA A 18 -19.93 -37.68 -24.95
N VAL A 19 -21.02 -38.18 -25.56
CA VAL A 19 -22.26 -37.42 -25.75
C VAL A 19 -22.94 -37.13 -24.42
N ILE A 20 -23.14 -38.15 -23.57
CA ILE A 20 -23.80 -37.96 -22.27
C ILE A 20 -23.00 -36.98 -21.41
N ARG A 21 -21.67 -37.02 -21.47
CA ARG A 21 -20.77 -36.12 -20.73
C ARG A 21 -20.61 -34.73 -21.38
N GLY A 22 -20.90 -34.60 -22.67
CA GLY A 22 -20.62 -33.42 -23.47
C GLY A 22 -19.13 -33.21 -23.80
N GLU A 23 -18.29 -34.24 -23.65
CA GLU A 23 -16.83 -34.14 -23.75
C GLU A 23 -16.25 -35.26 -24.66
N PHE A 24 -15.86 -34.90 -25.88
CA PHE A 24 -15.31 -35.85 -26.86
C PHE A 24 -13.79 -36.00 -26.78
N ARG A 25 -13.07 -34.94 -26.39
CA ARG A 25 -11.61 -34.92 -26.36
C ARG A 25 -11.07 -35.98 -25.39
N GLY A 26 -10.19 -36.86 -25.89
CA GLY A 26 -9.53 -37.88 -25.08
C GLY A 26 -10.43 -39.04 -24.63
N ARG A 27 -11.73 -39.00 -24.91
CA ARG A 27 -12.69 -40.09 -24.64
C ARG A 27 -12.88 -40.99 -25.84
N VAL A 28 -12.92 -40.41 -27.03
CA VAL A 28 -12.92 -41.15 -28.29
C VAL A 28 -11.47 -41.37 -28.73
N LYS A 29 -11.15 -42.59 -29.14
CA LYS A 29 -9.82 -42.92 -29.67
C LYS A 29 -9.52 -42.05 -30.89
N ALA A 30 -8.30 -41.52 -31.00
CA ALA A 30 -7.97 -40.51 -32.01
C ALA A 30 -8.17 -41.00 -33.46
N ASP A 31 -7.90 -42.27 -33.74
CA ASP A 31 -8.20 -42.89 -35.04
C ASP A 31 -9.71 -42.91 -35.33
N VAL A 32 -10.52 -43.26 -34.33
CA VAL A 32 -11.99 -43.24 -34.41
C VAL A 32 -12.50 -41.84 -34.68
N TRP A 33 -12.02 -40.87 -33.90
CA TRP A 33 -12.42 -39.48 -34.03
C TRP A 33 -12.16 -38.93 -35.44
N LYS A 34 -11.01 -39.25 -36.07
CA LYS A 34 -10.67 -38.72 -37.40
C LYS A 34 -11.70 -39.07 -38.47
N TRP A 35 -12.24 -40.29 -38.50
CA TRP A 35 -13.16 -40.70 -39.57
C TRP A 35 -14.63 -40.35 -39.31
N LEU A 36 -14.98 -39.94 -38.08
CA LEU A 36 -16.34 -39.51 -37.78
C LEU A 36 -16.70 -38.23 -38.51
N GLU A 37 -17.87 -38.24 -39.15
CA GLU A 37 -18.48 -37.05 -39.77
C GLU A 37 -19.69 -36.57 -38.97
N ILE A 38 -20.55 -37.51 -38.56
CA ILE A 38 -21.81 -37.23 -37.87
C ILE A 38 -21.94 -38.14 -36.64
N VAL A 39 -22.30 -37.55 -35.50
CA VAL A 39 -22.73 -38.26 -34.30
C VAL A 39 -24.12 -37.75 -33.96
N ASP A 40 -25.08 -38.67 -33.79
CA ASP A 40 -26.45 -38.35 -33.44
C ASP A 40 -26.93 -39.33 -32.38
N VAL A 41 -27.23 -38.83 -31.19
CA VAL A 41 -27.70 -39.63 -30.07
C VAL A 41 -28.95 -38.99 -29.52
N THR A 42 -30.00 -39.81 -29.43
CA THR A 42 -31.26 -39.46 -28.78
C THR A 42 -31.38 -40.25 -27.48
N TYR A 43 -31.77 -39.59 -26.41
CA TYR A 43 -31.96 -40.18 -25.09
C TYR A 43 -33.20 -39.57 -24.42
N GLU A 44 -33.77 -40.28 -23.45
CA GLU A 44 -34.97 -39.87 -22.74
C GLU A 44 -34.66 -39.67 -21.26
N ILE A 45 -35.13 -38.55 -20.69
CA ILE A 45 -35.06 -38.28 -19.26
C ILE A 45 -36.48 -37.95 -18.81
N ASP A 46 -37.03 -38.72 -17.87
CA ASP A 46 -38.37 -38.53 -17.29
C ASP A 46 -39.49 -38.27 -18.33
N GLY A 47 -39.49 -39.01 -19.44
CA GLY A 47 -40.51 -38.87 -20.50
C GLY A 47 -40.19 -37.82 -21.56
N ILE A 48 -39.09 -37.07 -21.43
CA ILE A 48 -38.70 -36.00 -22.35
C ILE A 48 -37.52 -36.48 -23.20
N LEU A 49 -37.74 -36.54 -24.52
CA LEU A 49 -36.68 -36.85 -25.47
C LEU A 49 -35.71 -35.67 -25.62
N HIS A 50 -34.43 -35.98 -25.62
CA HIS A 50 -33.31 -35.09 -25.84
C HIS A 50 -32.45 -35.65 -26.97
N ARG A 51 -31.84 -34.77 -27.76
CA ARG A 51 -31.01 -35.14 -28.90
C ARG A 51 -29.75 -34.29 -28.94
N THR A 52 -28.61 -34.96 -29.07
CA THR A 52 -27.31 -34.33 -29.28
C THR A 52 -26.79 -34.72 -30.65
N GLU A 53 -26.64 -33.72 -31.53
CA GLU A 53 -26.06 -33.86 -32.86
C GLU A 53 -24.68 -33.20 -32.87
N LEU A 54 -23.69 -33.86 -33.46
CA LEU A 54 -22.36 -33.30 -33.72
C LEU A 54 -21.96 -33.58 -35.17
N ARG A 55 -21.49 -32.56 -35.87
CA ARG A 55 -21.03 -32.65 -37.26
C ARG A 55 -19.65 -32.04 -37.40
N LYS A 56 -18.75 -32.73 -38.09
CA LYS A 56 -17.41 -32.23 -38.41
C LYS A 56 -16.93 -32.75 -39.76
N ASP A 57 -15.94 -32.07 -40.32
CA ASP A 57 -15.25 -32.58 -41.50
C ASP A 57 -14.41 -33.81 -41.16
N VAL A 58 -14.36 -34.76 -42.10
CA VAL A 58 -13.50 -35.94 -41.99
C VAL A 58 -12.05 -35.51 -41.90
N GLY A 59 -11.30 -36.08 -40.96
CA GLY A 59 -9.91 -35.74 -40.66
C GLY A 59 -9.74 -34.61 -39.65
N GLU A 60 -10.77 -33.84 -39.31
CA GLU A 60 -10.69 -32.83 -38.25
C GLU A 60 -10.54 -33.49 -36.87
N GLU A 61 -9.56 -33.03 -36.11
CA GLU A 61 -9.18 -33.58 -34.82
C GLU A 61 -9.62 -32.70 -33.65
N ASP A 62 -9.82 -31.40 -33.86
CA ASP A 62 -10.22 -30.47 -32.81
C ASP A 62 -11.75 -30.46 -32.61
N PRO A 63 -12.27 -30.89 -31.44
CA PRO A 63 -13.71 -30.85 -31.16
C PRO A 63 -14.31 -29.46 -31.22
N ALA A 64 -13.54 -28.40 -30.98
CA ALA A 64 -14.03 -27.02 -31.05
C ALA A 64 -14.40 -26.57 -32.47
N LYS A 65 -13.94 -27.28 -33.50
CA LYS A 65 -14.32 -27.02 -34.90
C LYS A 65 -15.51 -27.85 -35.36
N ALA A 66 -15.94 -28.83 -34.56
CA ALA A 66 -17.18 -29.53 -34.80
C ALA A 66 -18.37 -28.61 -34.47
N LYS A 67 -19.44 -28.68 -35.25
CA LYS A 67 -20.71 -28.04 -34.94
C LYS A 67 -21.56 -28.99 -34.12
N ALA A 68 -21.97 -28.58 -32.94
CA ALA A 68 -22.81 -29.35 -32.05
C ALA A 68 -24.16 -28.66 -31.84
N ARG A 69 -25.22 -29.46 -31.75
CA ARG A 69 -26.57 -29.01 -31.43
C ARG A 69 -27.15 -29.92 -30.35
N VAL A 70 -27.70 -29.32 -29.30
CA VAL A 70 -28.49 -30.03 -28.29
C VAL A 70 -29.92 -29.55 -28.39
N SER A 71 -30.87 -30.48 -28.45
CA SER A 71 -32.30 -30.17 -28.58
C SER A 71 -33.12 -31.03 -27.62
N ARG A 72 -34.29 -30.53 -27.22
CA ARG A 72 -35.31 -31.29 -26.50
C ARG A 72 -36.59 -31.39 -27.30
N SER A 73 -37.38 -32.42 -27.06
CA SER A 73 -38.72 -32.55 -27.61
C SER A 73 -39.67 -31.51 -26.99
N GLY A 74 -40.43 -30.84 -27.85
CA GLY A 74 -41.56 -29.99 -27.48
C GLY A 74 -42.83 -30.82 -27.32
N SER A 75 -43.86 -30.23 -26.71
CA SER A 75 -45.17 -30.87 -26.52
C SER A 75 -45.88 -31.23 -27.83
N ASP A 76 -45.49 -30.58 -28.94
CA ASP A 76 -46.00 -30.79 -30.29
C ASP A 76 -45.15 -31.78 -31.11
N GLY A 77 -44.14 -32.42 -30.49
CA GLY A 77 -43.19 -33.31 -31.16
C GLY A 77 -42.10 -32.60 -31.96
N SER A 78 -42.03 -31.26 -31.92
CA SER A 78 -40.94 -30.50 -32.53
C SER A 78 -39.65 -30.59 -31.70
N TRP A 79 -38.49 -30.41 -32.35
CA TRP A 79 -37.22 -30.28 -31.63
C TRP A 79 -36.93 -28.82 -31.32
N VAL A 80 -36.91 -28.49 -30.03
CA VAL A 80 -36.54 -27.17 -29.52
C VAL A 80 -35.03 -27.14 -29.27
N PRO A 81 -34.25 -26.32 -30.00
CA PRO A 81 -32.82 -26.22 -29.78
C PRO A 81 -32.53 -25.56 -28.42
N LEU A 82 -31.69 -26.22 -27.62
CA LEU A 82 -31.16 -25.72 -26.35
C LEU A 82 -29.76 -25.13 -26.54
N TYR A 83 -29.01 -25.66 -27.49
CA TYR A 83 -27.66 -25.21 -27.83
C TYR A 83 -27.38 -25.42 -29.32
N ASP A 84 -26.70 -24.47 -29.94
CA ASP A 84 -26.13 -24.56 -31.28
C ASP A 84 -24.79 -23.82 -31.27
N GLY A 85 -23.67 -24.54 -31.41
CA GLY A 85 -22.33 -23.99 -31.23
C GLY A 85 -21.21 -24.98 -31.50
N ASP A 86 -20.06 -24.79 -30.84
CA ASP A 86 -18.90 -25.68 -30.95
C ASP A 86 -19.10 -26.99 -30.17
N GLY A 87 -18.46 -28.07 -30.65
CA GLY A 87 -18.40 -29.37 -29.98
C GLY A 87 -17.32 -29.50 -28.90
N GLY A 88 -16.70 -28.38 -28.50
CA GLY A 88 -15.68 -28.31 -27.47
C GLY A 88 -16.26 -27.92 -26.11
N GLU A 89 -15.71 -26.88 -25.48
CA GLU A 89 -16.09 -26.46 -24.13
C GLU A 89 -17.53 -25.92 -24.07
N GLY A 90 -18.03 -25.34 -25.17
CA GLY A 90 -19.41 -24.86 -25.26
C GLY A 90 -20.41 -26.01 -25.09
N LEU A 91 -20.25 -27.11 -25.83
CA LEU A 91 -21.09 -28.29 -25.69
C LEU A 91 -20.99 -28.91 -24.30
N LYS A 92 -19.78 -28.98 -23.73
CA LYS A 92 -19.56 -29.54 -22.39
C LYS A 92 -20.31 -28.76 -21.32
N SER A 93 -20.20 -27.43 -21.32
CA SER A 93 -20.89 -26.56 -20.37
C SER A 93 -22.41 -26.67 -20.49
N GLN A 94 -22.93 -26.74 -21.71
CA GLN A 94 -24.37 -26.85 -21.96
C GLN A 94 -24.93 -28.22 -21.58
N THR A 95 -24.17 -29.29 -21.85
CA THR A 95 -24.54 -30.65 -21.43
C THR A 95 -24.53 -30.77 -19.91
N GLU A 96 -23.54 -30.17 -19.25
CA GLU A 96 -23.50 -30.11 -17.79
C GLU A 96 -24.70 -29.36 -17.21
N GLN A 97 -25.03 -28.18 -17.72
CA GLN A 97 -26.20 -27.42 -17.27
C GLN A 97 -27.50 -28.19 -17.46
N LEU A 98 -27.70 -28.79 -18.64
CA LEU A 98 -28.88 -29.60 -18.95
C LEU A 98 -29.02 -30.78 -17.98
N MET A 99 -27.97 -31.60 -17.86
CA MET A 99 -28.02 -32.82 -17.06
C MET A 99 -28.16 -32.53 -15.57
N MET A 100 -27.49 -31.48 -15.07
CA MET A 100 -27.66 -31.05 -13.68
C MET A 100 -29.08 -30.56 -13.41
N ALA A 101 -29.71 -29.87 -14.37
CA ALA A 101 -31.08 -29.37 -14.24
C ALA A 101 -32.12 -30.49 -14.31
N GLU A 102 -32.09 -31.30 -15.38
CA GLU A 102 -33.08 -32.36 -15.62
C GLU A 102 -33.02 -33.45 -14.52
N LEU A 103 -31.82 -33.86 -14.10
CA LEU A 103 -31.64 -34.84 -13.02
C LEU A 103 -31.67 -34.21 -11.62
N THR A 104 -31.91 -32.89 -11.56
CA THR A 104 -32.00 -32.12 -10.32
C THR A 104 -30.77 -32.29 -9.41
N PHE A 105 -29.57 -32.42 -9.98
CA PHE A 105 -28.34 -32.59 -9.20
C PHE A 105 -27.81 -31.24 -8.69
N SER A 106 -27.15 -31.30 -7.54
CA SER A 106 -26.40 -30.16 -6.99
C SER A 106 -24.91 -30.39 -7.20
N PRO A 107 -24.11 -29.33 -7.45
CA PRO A 107 -22.66 -29.45 -7.56
C PRO A 107 -22.06 -30.07 -6.31
N ILE A 108 -21.05 -30.90 -6.49
CA ILE A 108 -20.25 -31.46 -5.41
C ILE A 108 -19.12 -30.47 -5.11
N TYR A 109 -19.15 -29.83 -3.94
CA TYR A 109 -18.07 -28.94 -3.52
C TYR A 109 -16.98 -29.75 -2.81
N ALA A 110 -15.75 -29.55 -3.25
CA ALA A 110 -14.54 -30.05 -2.62
C ALA A 110 -13.61 -28.87 -2.31
N HIS A 111 -12.76 -29.04 -1.31
CA HIS A 111 -11.76 -28.04 -0.95
C HIS A 111 -10.41 -28.73 -0.77
N ASN A 112 -9.40 -28.19 -1.45
CA ASN A 112 -8.02 -28.66 -1.41
C ASN A 112 -7.11 -27.47 -1.09
N SER A 113 -6.21 -27.63 -0.12
CA SER A 113 -5.31 -26.56 0.34
C SER A 113 -4.37 -26.00 -0.73
N LYS A 114 -4.18 -26.70 -1.87
CA LYS A 114 -3.36 -26.22 -2.98
C LYS A 114 -4.14 -25.48 -4.06
N THR A 115 -5.40 -25.85 -4.28
CA THR A 115 -6.22 -25.35 -5.42
C THR A 115 -7.45 -24.56 -4.97
N GLY A 116 -7.70 -24.46 -3.66
CA GLY A 116 -8.86 -23.82 -3.08
C GLY A 116 -10.14 -24.65 -3.20
N GLY A 117 -11.27 -24.01 -2.88
CA GLY A 117 -12.59 -24.56 -3.10
C GLY A 117 -12.91 -24.67 -4.59
N HIS A 118 -13.44 -25.81 -5.00
CA HIS A 118 -13.89 -26.03 -6.36
C HIS A 118 -15.15 -26.90 -6.38
N ALA A 119 -15.99 -26.66 -7.38
CA ALA A 119 -17.20 -27.42 -7.61
C ALA A 119 -16.97 -28.44 -8.72
N HIS A 120 -17.50 -29.64 -8.53
CA HIS A 120 -17.60 -30.66 -9.55
C HIS A 120 -19.06 -30.82 -9.97
N GLY A 121 -19.33 -30.74 -11.27
CA GLY A 121 -20.66 -30.99 -11.81
C GLY A 121 -20.74 -32.30 -12.58
N TRP A 122 -21.54 -32.28 -13.65
CA TRP A 122 -21.92 -33.46 -14.41
C TRP A 122 -20.75 -34.32 -14.94
N PRO A 123 -19.61 -33.77 -15.39
CA PRO A 123 -18.51 -34.60 -15.87
C PRO A 123 -17.96 -35.58 -14.82
N LEU A 124 -18.03 -35.23 -13.54
CA LEU A 124 -17.66 -36.14 -12.46
C LEU A 124 -18.79 -37.10 -12.12
N ILE A 125 -20.03 -36.62 -12.09
CA ILE A 125 -21.20 -37.44 -11.73
C ILE A 125 -21.44 -38.54 -12.76
N SER A 126 -21.39 -38.18 -14.04
CA SER A 126 -21.57 -39.12 -15.16
C SER A 126 -20.55 -40.25 -15.15
N SER A 127 -19.35 -40.09 -14.57
CA SER A 127 -18.34 -41.15 -14.57
C SER A 127 -18.73 -42.36 -13.75
N ALA A 128 -19.64 -42.21 -12.79
CA ALA A 128 -20.18 -43.31 -12.01
C ALA A 128 -21.17 -44.19 -12.79
N LEU A 129 -21.71 -43.69 -13.92
CA LEU A 129 -22.64 -44.45 -14.78
C LEU A 129 -21.90 -45.40 -15.73
N PHE A 130 -20.57 -45.27 -15.86
CA PHE A 130 -19.76 -46.03 -16.82
C PHE A 130 -18.73 -46.89 -16.09
N LEU A 131 -18.87 -48.21 -16.23
CA LEU A 131 -17.94 -49.23 -15.73
C LEU A 131 -17.09 -49.74 -16.90
N SER A 132 -15.81 -49.40 -16.93
CA SER A 132 -14.87 -49.82 -17.98
C SER A 132 -13.52 -50.19 -17.37
N SER A 133 -12.76 -51.08 -18.02
CA SER A 133 -11.36 -51.39 -17.65
C SER A 133 -10.43 -50.17 -17.67
N SER A 134 -10.83 -49.08 -18.33
CA SER A 134 -10.14 -47.78 -18.33
C SER A 134 -10.43 -46.89 -17.11
N THR A 135 -11.50 -47.19 -16.35
CA THR A 135 -11.78 -46.50 -15.07
C THR A 135 -10.86 -47.02 -13.98
N ASN A 136 -10.51 -46.19 -13.01
CA ASN A 136 -9.61 -46.59 -11.93
C ASN A 136 -10.14 -47.85 -11.23
N ALA A 137 -9.46 -48.98 -11.42
CA ALA A 137 -9.90 -50.28 -10.92
C ALA A 137 -10.06 -50.32 -9.39
N LYS A 138 -9.40 -49.40 -8.67
CA LYS A 138 -9.45 -49.29 -7.21
C LYS A 138 -10.54 -48.35 -6.70
N ALA A 139 -11.16 -47.54 -7.56
CA ALA A 139 -12.30 -46.72 -7.19
C ALA A 139 -13.55 -47.60 -7.08
N LEU A 140 -14.24 -47.55 -5.94
CA LEU A 140 -15.49 -48.29 -5.75
C LEU A 140 -16.63 -47.71 -6.60
N PHE A 141 -16.63 -46.39 -6.78
CA PHE A 141 -17.70 -45.64 -7.41
C PHE A 141 -17.12 -44.39 -8.09
N GLY A 142 -17.44 -44.18 -9.37
CA GLY A 142 -16.79 -43.16 -10.21
C GLY A 142 -15.34 -43.48 -10.59
N ASP A 143 -14.65 -42.49 -11.16
CA ASP A 143 -13.26 -42.60 -11.65
C ASP A 143 -12.22 -41.86 -10.79
N VAL A 144 -12.66 -41.10 -9.78
CA VAL A 144 -11.82 -40.26 -8.91
C VAL A 144 -11.90 -40.69 -7.44
N THR A 145 -10.75 -40.88 -6.78
CA THR A 145 -10.67 -41.35 -5.38
C THR A 145 -10.17 -40.29 -4.38
N ILE A 146 -10.00 -39.04 -4.81
CA ILE A 146 -9.54 -37.95 -3.94
C ILE A 146 -10.73 -37.26 -3.25
N ASP A 147 -10.44 -36.51 -2.18
CA ASP A 147 -11.36 -35.57 -1.53
C ASP A 147 -12.73 -36.14 -1.10
N GLY A 148 -12.81 -37.45 -0.86
CA GLY A 148 -14.04 -38.13 -0.45
C GLY A 148 -15.12 -38.21 -1.54
N ILE A 149 -14.74 -37.95 -2.80
CA ILE A 149 -15.63 -37.94 -3.97
C ILE A 149 -16.47 -39.23 -4.11
N PRO A 150 -15.92 -40.46 -3.95
CA PRO A 150 -16.72 -41.69 -4.09
C PRO A 150 -17.92 -41.74 -3.14
N LEU A 151 -17.72 -41.32 -1.88
CA LEU A 151 -18.82 -41.24 -0.92
C LEU A 151 -19.83 -40.16 -1.31
N ARG A 152 -19.36 -38.99 -1.74
CA ARG A 152 -20.24 -37.88 -2.15
C ARG A 152 -21.11 -38.25 -3.35
N LEU A 153 -20.56 -38.97 -4.32
CA LEU A 153 -21.28 -39.49 -5.48
C LEU A 153 -22.37 -40.49 -5.06
N LEU A 154 -22.04 -41.43 -4.17
CA LEU A 154 -23.00 -42.38 -3.63
C LEU A 154 -24.14 -41.67 -2.87
N GLN A 155 -23.78 -40.70 -2.03
CA GLN A 155 -24.74 -39.87 -1.29
C GLN A 155 -25.65 -39.06 -2.21
N LEU A 156 -25.11 -38.50 -3.30
CA LEU A 156 -25.85 -37.74 -4.29
C LEU A 156 -26.91 -38.60 -4.98
N PHE A 157 -26.53 -39.80 -5.45
CA PHE A 157 -27.48 -40.69 -6.14
C PHE A 157 -28.55 -41.26 -5.24
N ILE A 158 -28.25 -41.47 -3.96
CA ILE A 158 -29.25 -41.93 -2.99
C ILE A 158 -30.13 -40.79 -2.52
N GLY A 159 -29.74 -39.54 -2.76
CA GLY A 159 -30.48 -38.35 -2.36
C GLY A 159 -30.44 -38.13 -0.86
N LEU A 160 -29.29 -38.39 -0.22
CA LEU A 160 -29.11 -38.10 1.20
C LEU A 160 -29.22 -36.58 1.43
N PRO A 161 -30.16 -36.11 2.28
CA PRO A 161 -30.34 -34.67 2.51
C PRO A 161 -29.14 -34.08 3.22
N TRP A 162 -29.03 -32.74 3.18
CA TRP A 162 -27.98 -31.94 3.81
C TRP A 162 -26.56 -32.11 3.26
N VAL A 163 -26.29 -33.09 2.38
CA VAL A 163 -24.94 -33.35 1.85
C VAL A 163 -24.39 -32.17 1.05
N SER A 164 -25.18 -31.60 0.14
CA SER A 164 -24.80 -30.45 -0.69
C SER A 164 -24.63 -29.21 0.18
N THR A 165 -25.58 -28.96 1.09
CA THR A 165 -25.54 -27.86 2.06
C THR A 165 -24.31 -27.93 2.96
N TYR A 166 -24.01 -29.11 3.51
CA TYR A 166 -22.82 -29.33 4.33
C TYR A 166 -21.53 -29.11 3.54
N SER A 167 -21.43 -29.62 2.30
CA SER A 167 -20.23 -29.36 1.48
C SER A 167 -20.07 -27.88 1.14
N ALA A 168 -21.16 -27.20 0.78
CA ALA A 168 -21.13 -25.78 0.43
C ALA A 168 -20.73 -24.93 1.66
N ALA A 169 -21.33 -25.20 2.82
CA ALA A 169 -21.00 -24.53 4.08
C ALA A 169 -19.55 -24.78 4.49
N LEU A 170 -19.07 -26.03 4.43
CA LEU A 170 -17.71 -26.38 4.78
C LEU A 170 -16.67 -25.77 3.83
N THR A 171 -16.94 -25.76 2.53
CA THR A 171 -16.04 -25.14 1.54
C THR A 171 -15.98 -23.62 1.75
N ALA A 172 -17.14 -22.97 1.90
CA ALA A 172 -17.20 -21.54 2.18
C ALA A 172 -16.52 -21.20 3.53
N GLN A 173 -16.70 -22.02 4.56
CA GLN A 173 -16.01 -21.85 5.85
C GLN A 173 -14.50 -21.88 5.66
N LYS A 174 -13.96 -22.90 4.95
CA LYS A 174 -12.53 -23.02 4.71
C LYS A 174 -11.97 -21.87 3.88
N GLU A 175 -12.70 -21.40 2.87
CA GLU A 175 -12.31 -20.23 2.08
C GLU A 175 -12.23 -18.97 2.95
N VAL A 176 -13.19 -18.77 3.86
CA VAL A 176 -13.17 -17.66 4.81
C VAL A 176 -12.00 -17.79 5.79
N GLU A 177 -11.76 -18.98 6.33
CA GLU A 177 -10.61 -19.27 7.22
C GLU A 177 -9.26 -19.05 6.52
N GLU A 178 -9.11 -19.49 5.28
CA GLU A 178 -7.91 -19.26 4.47
C GLU A 178 -7.74 -17.79 4.11
N SER A 179 -8.82 -17.09 3.73
CA SER A 179 -8.79 -15.65 3.49
C SER A 179 -8.40 -14.86 4.74
N ARG A 180 -8.72 -15.38 5.93
CA ARG A 180 -8.30 -14.83 7.22
C ARG A 180 -6.82 -15.12 7.49
N ALA A 181 -6.37 -16.35 7.25
CA ALA A 181 -4.99 -16.78 7.49
C ALA A 181 -3.99 -16.18 6.50
N ALA A 182 -4.41 -15.90 5.26
CA ALA A 182 -3.59 -15.29 4.21
C ALA A 182 -3.51 -13.76 4.29
N ARG A 183 -4.25 -13.11 5.22
CA ARG A 183 -4.14 -11.66 5.42
C ARG A 183 -2.76 -11.34 6.02
N PRO A 184 -1.95 -10.48 5.38
CA PRO A 184 -0.77 -9.94 6.04
C PRO A 184 -1.23 -9.19 7.29
N ASP A 185 -0.47 -9.29 8.39
CA ASP A 185 -0.76 -8.60 9.65
C ASP A 185 -0.82 -7.08 9.41
N GLN A 186 -2.00 -6.58 9.05
CA GLN A 186 -2.24 -5.17 8.76
C GLN A 186 -1.92 -4.33 10.00
N SER A 187 -1.97 -4.91 11.21
CA SER A 187 -1.57 -4.23 12.44
C SER A 187 -0.09 -3.79 12.41
N ALA A 188 0.80 -4.57 11.78
CA ALA A 188 2.21 -4.23 11.64
C ALA A 188 2.45 -3.11 10.61
N LEU A 189 1.70 -3.14 9.50
CA LEU A 189 1.72 -2.08 8.47
C LEU A 189 1.15 -0.76 9.01
N TYR A 190 0.02 -0.80 9.72
CA TYR A 190 -0.57 0.35 10.40
C TYR A 190 0.34 0.92 11.48
N LYS A 191 0.98 0.08 12.31
CA LYS A 191 1.99 0.52 13.29
C LYS A 191 3.18 1.18 12.60
N GLY A 192 3.63 0.66 11.45
CA GLY A 192 4.71 1.23 10.66
C GLY A 192 4.36 2.60 10.05
N LEU A 193 3.15 2.75 9.50
CA LEU A 193 2.63 4.01 8.96
C LEU A 193 2.40 5.05 10.06
N ALA A 194 1.83 4.65 11.19
CA ALA A 194 1.62 5.52 12.35
C ALA A 194 2.94 6.08 12.90
N LYS A 195 3.98 5.23 13.05
CA LYS A 195 5.32 5.66 13.48
C LYS A 195 5.98 6.62 12.49
N ARG A 196 5.77 6.40 11.18
CA ARG A 196 6.25 7.32 10.13
C ARG A 196 5.53 8.66 10.18
N LEU A 197 4.22 8.67 10.37
CA LEU A 197 3.42 9.88 10.53
C LEU A 197 3.83 10.68 11.76
N GLU A 198 4.09 10.01 12.88
CA GLU A 198 4.63 10.65 14.09
C GLU A 198 5.99 11.32 13.82
N THR A 199 6.88 10.63 13.10
CA THR A 199 8.19 11.17 12.71
C THR A 199 8.07 12.41 11.80
N VAL A 200 7.16 12.37 10.81
CA VAL A 200 6.92 13.50 9.90
C VAL A 200 6.30 14.69 10.64
N ASN A 201 5.36 14.45 11.56
CA ASN A 201 4.77 15.51 12.39
C ASN A 201 5.83 16.17 13.31
N ALA A 202 6.74 15.38 13.90
CA ALA A 202 7.82 15.95 14.70
C ALA A 202 8.76 16.85 13.87
N LYS A 203 9.01 16.48 12.60
CA LYS A 203 9.77 17.33 11.66
C LYS A 203 9.01 18.59 11.26
N LEU A 204 7.69 18.51 11.06
CA LEU A 204 6.83 19.67 10.81
C LEU A 204 6.87 20.68 11.94
N GLU A 205 6.77 20.23 13.19
CA GLU A 205 6.85 21.12 14.34
C GLU A 205 8.22 21.81 14.42
N THR A 206 9.30 21.06 14.17
CA THR A 206 10.67 21.63 14.11
C THR A 206 10.80 22.68 12.99
N ALA A 207 10.24 22.42 11.80
CA ALA A 207 10.26 23.34 10.66
C ALA A 207 9.37 24.58 10.86
N ARG A 208 8.24 24.44 11.57
CA ARG A 208 7.37 25.57 11.96
C ARG A 208 8.06 26.48 12.99
N GLU A 209 8.81 25.90 13.93
CA GLU A 209 9.61 26.65 14.87
C GLU A 209 10.75 27.43 14.19
N SER A 210 11.35 26.90 13.12
CA SER A 210 12.37 27.63 12.36
C SER A 210 11.78 28.75 11.49
N VAL A 211 10.55 28.62 10.95
CA VAL A 211 9.86 29.73 10.26
C VAL A 211 9.51 30.89 11.19
N LYS A 212 9.14 30.63 12.45
CA LYS A 212 9.00 31.71 13.46
C LYS A 212 10.28 32.53 13.65
N LYS A 213 11.46 31.93 13.43
CA LYS A 213 12.75 32.63 13.45
C LYS A 213 13.02 33.44 12.17
N VAL A 214 12.33 33.16 11.06
CA VAL A 214 12.40 33.93 9.81
C VAL A 214 11.61 35.25 9.92
N ASP A 215 10.47 35.26 10.60
CA ASP A 215 9.73 36.50 10.93
C ASP A 215 10.58 37.47 11.79
N ASP A 216 11.36 36.92 12.72
CA ASP A 216 12.33 37.67 13.53
C ASP A 216 13.47 38.29 12.67
N ARG A 217 13.90 37.63 11.58
CA ARG A 217 14.91 38.19 10.65
C ARG A 217 14.38 39.38 9.86
N SER A 218 13.12 39.35 9.44
CA SER A 218 12.48 40.50 8.77
C SER A 218 12.43 41.71 9.70
N ARG A 219 12.08 41.51 10.98
CA ARG A 219 12.14 42.57 12.00
C ARG A 219 13.55 43.09 12.23
N LYS A 220 14.55 42.21 12.35
CA LYS A 220 15.98 42.58 12.49
C LYS A 220 16.51 43.36 11.28
N ARG A 221 16.02 43.10 10.07
CA ARG A 221 16.35 43.90 8.86
C ARG A 221 15.77 45.31 8.92
N VAL A 222 14.55 45.47 9.45
CA VAL A 222 13.95 46.79 9.66
C VAL A 222 14.70 47.56 10.75
N GLU A 223 15.07 46.91 11.86
CA GLU A 223 15.90 47.49 12.92
C GLU A 223 17.28 47.93 12.38
N LEU A 224 17.90 47.12 11.51
CA LEU A 224 19.17 47.47 10.88
C LEU A 224 19.07 48.74 10.02
N ASN A 225 18.02 48.84 9.19
CA ASN A 225 17.81 50.02 8.34
C ASN A 225 17.56 51.29 9.17
N ASP A 226 16.80 51.19 10.27
CA ASP A 226 16.56 52.32 11.18
C ASP A 226 17.85 52.76 11.88
N LEU A 227 18.67 51.80 12.35
CA LEU A 227 19.97 52.08 12.94
C LEU A 227 20.96 52.69 11.96
N ASP A 228 20.99 52.24 10.70
CA ASP A 228 21.82 52.84 9.64
C ASP A 228 21.43 54.30 9.39
N GLN A 229 20.12 54.61 9.38
CA GLN A 229 19.63 55.98 9.25
C GLN A 229 19.98 56.84 10.48
N GLN A 230 19.83 56.29 11.69
CA GLN A 230 20.23 56.96 12.93
C GLN A 230 21.75 57.20 12.99
N MET A 231 22.57 56.28 12.49
CA MET A 231 24.02 56.42 12.45
C MET A 231 24.48 57.63 11.63
N VAL A 232 23.77 58.00 10.56
CA VAL A 232 24.05 59.22 9.79
C VAL A 232 23.88 60.44 10.70
N THR A 233 22.75 60.54 11.40
CA THR A 233 22.45 61.67 12.29
C THR A 233 23.41 61.74 13.48
N LEU A 234 23.74 60.60 14.11
CA LEU A 234 24.68 60.54 15.21
C LEU A 234 26.10 60.94 14.79
N ARG A 235 26.48 60.63 13.55
CA ARG A 235 27.77 61.04 12.98
C ARG A 235 27.83 62.55 12.77
N GLU A 236 26.79 63.14 12.21
CA GLU A 236 26.70 64.61 12.05
C GLU A 236 26.74 65.33 13.41
N VAL A 237 26.07 64.80 14.42
CA VAL A 237 26.12 65.34 15.80
C VAL A 237 27.51 65.18 16.40
N ALA A 238 28.18 64.03 16.22
CA ALA A 238 29.53 63.81 16.71
C ALA A 238 30.55 64.75 16.03
N ASP A 239 30.45 64.94 14.72
CA ASP A 239 31.35 65.81 13.96
C ASP A 239 31.11 67.29 14.32
N SER A 240 29.86 67.73 14.45
CA SER A 240 29.53 69.12 14.82
C SER A 240 29.92 69.47 16.26
N THR A 241 29.67 68.57 17.22
CA THR A 241 30.08 68.78 18.62
C THR A 241 31.59 68.74 18.79
N ARG A 242 32.30 67.90 18.02
CA ARG A 242 33.77 67.90 17.96
C ARG A 242 34.32 69.20 17.40
N ALA A 243 33.76 69.70 16.28
CA ALA A 243 34.16 70.98 15.73
C ALA A 243 33.91 72.15 16.71
N ALA A 244 32.77 72.13 17.42
CA ALA A 244 32.48 73.12 18.45
C ALA A 244 33.48 73.08 19.62
N PHE A 245 33.92 71.88 20.02
CA PHE A 245 34.98 71.71 21.01
C PHE A 245 36.31 72.26 20.51
N GLU A 246 36.73 71.94 19.28
CA GLU A 246 37.97 72.45 18.69
C GLU A 246 37.97 73.99 18.60
N VAL A 247 36.85 74.61 18.24
CA VAL A 247 36.68 76.07 18.24
C VAL A 247 36.77 76.65 19.64
N ALA A 248 36.09 76.04 20.62
CA ALA A 248 36.13 76.49 22.01
C ALA A 248 37.54 76.37 22.62
N ASP A 249 38.28 75.32 22.27
CA ASP A 249 39.66 75.08 22.72
C ASP A 249 40.62 76.13 22.14
N VAL A 250 40.54 76.39 20.83
CA VAL A 250 41.33 77.44 20.17
C VAL A 250 40.99 78.83 20.75
N SER A 251 39.71 79.09 21.02
CA SER A 251 39.28 80.35 21.66
C SER A 251 39.86 80.49 23.07
N LEU A 252 39.86 79.41 23.85
CA LEU A 252 40.45 79.39 25.19
C LEU A 252 41.95 79.67 25.14
N GLN A 253 42.67 79.03 24.20
CA GLN A 253 44.11 79.26 24.01
C GLN A 253 44.41 80.73 23.67
N LYS A 254 43.67 81.32 22.71
CA LYS A 254 43.84 82.74 22.33
C LYS A 254 43.56 83.70 23.49
N ILE A 255 42.49 83.46 24.25
CA ILE A 255 42.14 84.30 25.41
C ILE A 255 43.22 84.17 26.49
N ALA A 256 43.70 82.95 26.75
CA ALA A 256 44.80 82.71 27.68
C ALA A 256 46.09 83.44 27.26
N GLU A 257 46.46 83.39 25.98
CA GLU A 257 47.60 84.16 25.46
C GLU A 257 47.43 85.67 25.61
N SER A 258 46.22 86.20 25.32
CA SER A 258 45.95 87.63 25.49
C SER A 258 46.00 88.07 26.96
N PHE A 259 45.49 87.23 27.86
CA PHE A 259 45.54 87.45 29.31
C PHE A 259 46.98 87.52 29.80
N GLU A 260 47.85 86.59 29.39
CA GLU A 260 49.27 86.61 29.75
C GLU A 260 50.00 87.85 29.18
N LYS A 261 49.68 88.25 27.94
CA LYS A 261 50.26 89.49 27.35
C LYS A 261 49.82 90.75 28.08
N ALA A 262 48.54 90.86 28.43
CA ALA A 262 48.03 92.01 29.19
C ALA A 262 48.69 92.09 30.58
N ARG A 263 48.86 90.93 31.23
CA ARG A 263 49.57 90.84 32.50
C ARG A 263 51.04 91.29 32.38
N GLN A 264 51.73 90.86 31.32
CA GLN A 264 53.09 91.31 31.03
C GLN A 264 53.16 92.81 30.73
N ARG A 265 52.15 93.37 30.06
CA ARG A 265 52.05 94.81 29.77
C ARG A 265 51.90 95.64 31.04
N VAL A 266 51.04 95.22 31.98
CA VAL A 266 50.92 95.88 33.29
C VAL A 266 52.28 95.93 33.98
N GLN A 267 52.99 94.79 34.02
CA GLN A 267 54.34 94.73 34.59
C GLN A 267 55.31 95.68 33.88
N GLN A 268 55.31 95.70 32.55
CA GLN A 268 56.16 96.59 31.77
C GLN A 268 55.87 98.08 32.06
N LEU A 269 54.59 98.48 32.14
CA LEU A 269 54.22 99.86 32.44
C LEU A 269 54.62 100.27 33.86
N GLU A 270 54.48 99.36 34.82
CA GLU A 270 54.97 99.55 36.20
C GLU A 270 56.50 99.72 36.23
N ASP A 271 57.22 98.94 35.43
CA ASP A 271 58.68 99.03 35.29
C ASP A 271 59.11 100.34 34.57
N GLU A 272 58.40 100.75 33.50
CA GLU A 272 58.66 101.99 32.75
C GLU A 272 58.41 103.24 33.60
N LYS A 273 57.31 103.31 34.37
CA LYS A 273 57.05 104.38 35.35
C LYS A 273 58.21 104.48 36.34
N SER A 274 58.68 103.33 36.84
CA SER A 274 59.82 103.26 37.76
C SER A 274 61.13 103.73 37.10
N ALA A 275 61.35 103.43 35.82
CA ALA A 275 62.55 103.80 35.06
C ALA A 275 62.56 105.27 34.58
N GLY A 276 61.45 105.80 34.07
CA GLY A 276 61.31 107.17 33.58
C GLY A 276 61.62 108.21 34.66
N TYR A 277 61.17 107.94 35.89
CA TYR A 277 61.54 108.73 37.07
C TYR A 277 63.07 108.76 37.31
N SER A 278 63.77 107.68 36.98
CA SER A 278 65.22 107.57 37.12
C SER A 278 65.98 108.34 36.02
N PHE A 279 65.55 108.27 34.76
CA PHE A 279 66.26 108.90 33.63
C PHE A 279 66.08 110.41 33.53
N ARG A 280 64.95 110.98 33.97
CA ARG A 280 64.72 112.45 34.00
C ARG A 280 65.72 113.21 34.89
N LYS A 281 66.44 112.53 35.78
CA LYS A 281 67.47 113.12 36.65
C LYS A 281 68.86 113.22 36.00
N LEU A 282 69.05 112.75 34.77
CA LEU A 282 70.34 112.75 34.09
C LEU A 282 70.55 114.01 33.24
N SER A 283 71.63 114.75 33.48
CA SER A 283 72.06 115.93 32.72
C SER A 283 73.17 115.56 31.71
N PRO A 284 72.86 115.41 30.40
CA PRO A 284 73.84 114.94 29.42
C PRO A 284 74.94 115.99 29.14
N SER A 285 76.20 115.57 29.21
CA SER A 285 77.39 116.43 28.98
C SER A 285 77.77 116.61 27.50
N CYS A 286 77.22 115.77 26.61
CA CYS A 286 77.53 115.75 25.17
C CYS A 286 76.24 115.48 24.37
N CYS A 287 76.19 115.91 23.11
CA CYS A 287 75.08 115.58 22.21
C CYS A 287 75.15 114.10 21.80
N PRO A 288 74.10 113.30 22.02
CA PRO A 288 74.11 111.88 21.64
C PRO A 288 74.03 111.64 20.12
N ALA A 289 73.66 112.63 19.31
CA ALA A 289 73.42 112.45 17.88
C ALA A 289 74.68 112.61 17.00
N CYS A 290 75.54 113.58 17.32
CA CYS A 290 76.77 113.84 16.56
C CYS A 290 78.03 113.74 17.42
N GLU A 291 77.87 113.32 18.68
CA GLU A 291 78.91 113.29 19.73
C GLU A 291 79.60 114.64 19.96
N ALA A 292 79.10 115.72 19.35
CA ALA A 292 79.58 117.05 19.64
C ALA A 292 79.30 117.30 21.13
N LYS A 293 80.36 117.58 21.89
CA LYS A 293 80.19 118.25 23.18
C LYS A 293 79.29 119.46 22.92
N TYR A 294 78.32 119.73 23.80
CA TYR A 294 77.56 120.97 23.75
C TYR A 294 78.55 122.13 23.93
N LYS A 295 79.16 122.55 22.83
CA LYS A 295 80.28 123.49 22.78
C LYS A 295 79.68 124.89 22.74
N GLU A 296 79.73 125.52 23.90
CA GLU A 296 79.83 126.98 24.06
C GLU A 296 78.72 127.81 23.37
N VAL A 297 77.48 127.33 23.43
CA VAL A 297 76.41 128.16 24.05
C VAL A 297 76.34 127.88 25.56
N VAL A 298 77.29 127.11 26.08
CA VAL A 298 77.67 127.13 27.49
C VAL A 298 78.87 128.08 27.65
N ALA A 299 78.61 129.39 27.68
CA ALA A 299 79.37 130.36 28.48
C ALA A 299 78.90 131.81 28.27
N ALA A 300 77.65 132.10 28.61
CA ALA A 300 77.42 133.24 29.51
C ALA A 300 76.09 133.01 30.24
N PRO A 301 76.17 132.70 31.55
CA PRO A 301 75.03 132.41 32.40
C PRO A 301 74.37 133.73 32.82
N GLY A 302 73.06 133.79 32.64
CA GLY A 302 72.22 134.93 33.01
C GLY A 302 71.05 134.98 32.05
N SER A 303 69.85 134.56 32.40
CA SER A 303 69.25 134.48 33.72
C SER A 303 67.98 133.63 33.64
N THR A 304 67.75 132.85 34.69
CA THR A 304 66.42 132.39 35.17
C THR A 304 65.59 131.62 34.14
N GLY A 305 65.57 130.29 34.13
CA GLY A 305 65.31 129.47 35.31
C GLY A 305 63.81 129.27 35.46
N ASP A 306 63.24 128.52 34.53
CA ASP A 306 62.32 127.44 34.87
C ASP A 306 62.87 126.22 34.14
N GLY A 307 63.16 125.14 34.87
CA GLY A 307 63.56 123.83 34.30
C GLY A 307 62.44 123.18 33.49
N SER A 308 61.57 123.98 32.90
CA SER A 308 60.43 123.63 32.09
C SER A 308 60.81 123.54 30.61
N THR A 309 62.06 123.75 30.20
CA THR A 309 62.49 123.63 28.78
C THR A 309 63.64 122.64 28.60
N CYS A 310 63.48 121.72 27.66
CA CYS A 310 64.45 120.68 27.34
C CYS A 310 65.70 121.31 26.71
N LEU A 311 66.86 121.11 27.31
CA LEU A 311 68.13 121.70 26.84
C LEU A 311 68.53 121.30 25.41
N LEU A 312 68.04 120.15 24.92
CA LEU A 312 68.36 119.62 23.59
C LEU A 312 67.53 120.27 22.48
N CYS A 313 66.21 120.19 22.61
CA CYS A 313 65.28 120.63 21.56
C CYS A 313 64.58 121.96 21.91
N LYS A 314 64.82 122.50 23.10
CA LYS A 314 64.24 123.73 23.66
C LYS A 314 62.71 123.74 23.77
N ASN A 315 62.06 122.60 23.60
CA ASN A 315 60.63 122.44 23.85
C ASN A 315 60.35 122.35 25.35
N ASP A 316 59.15 122.71 25.77
CA ASP A 316 58.77 122.60 27.17
C ASP A 316 58.75 121.13 27.64
N ILE A 317 59.37 120.84 28.78
CA ILE A 317 59.29 119.57 29.50
C ILE A 317 57.95 119.57 30.23
N PRO A 318 57.02 118.65 29.90
CA PRO A 318 55.72 118.59 30.54
C PRO A 318 55.87 118.32 32.04
N GLN A 319 55.49 119.29 32.88
CA GLN A 319 55.35 119.10 34.33
C GLN A 319 53.91 118.61 34.59
N GLY A 320 53.75 117.39 35.13
CA GLY A 320 52.43 116.79 35.40
C GLY A 320 52.11 115.46 34.70
N THR A 321 53.11 114.71 34.22
CA THR A 321 52.87 113.39 33.58
C THR A 321 52.59 112.25 34.57
N GLU A 322 52.69 112.49 35.89
CA GLU A 322 52.50 111.44 36.91
C GLU A 322 51.05 110.93 36.94
N ASP A 323 50.07 111.83 36.81
CA ASP A 323 48.64 111.46 36.75
C ASP A 323 48.32 110.64 35.48
N PHE A 324 48.88 111.03 34.32
CA PHE A 324 48.68 110.30 33.07
C PHE A 324 49.31 108.90 33.08
N GLU A 325 50.46 108.72 33.73
CA GLU A 325 51.11 107.42 33.87
C GLU A 325 50.35 106.49 34.85
N GLU A 326 49.72 107.05 35.89
CA GLU A 326 48.84 106.29 36.80
C GLU A 326 47.55 105.82 36.13
N ASP A 327 46.90 106.70 35.36
CA ASP A 327 45.72 106.35 34.58
C ASP A 327 46.02 105.24 33.56
N HIS A 328 47.19 105.27 32.93
CA HIS A 328 47.62 104.24 31.97
C HIS A 328 47.82 102.87 32.61
N ILE A 329 48.40 102.80 33.83
CA ILE A 329 48.57 101.54 34.56
C ILE A 329 47.21 101.01 35.03
N GLN A 330 46.32 101.88 35.51
CA GLN A 330 44.98 101.46 35.93
C GLN A 330 44.16 100.91 34.77
N LEU A 331 44.19 101.57 33.60
CA LEU A 331 43.55 101.06 32.39
C LEU A 331 44.07 99.68 31.97
N ALA A 332 45.38 99.44 32.11
CA ALA A 332 45.97 98.13 31.83
C ALA A 332 45.57 97.05 32.85
N LYS A 333 45.37 97.43 34.13
CA LYS A 333 44.84 96.53 35.17
C LYS A 333 43.38 96.17 34.91
N ASP A 334 42.57 97.14 34.54
CA ASP A 334 41.16 96.92 34.17
C ASP A 334 41.06 95.98 32.94
N GLU A 335 41.99 96.08 31.98
CA GLU A 335 42.09 95.14 30.85
C GLU A 335 42.41 93.71 31.30
N VAL A 336 43.31 93.53 32.28
CA VAL A 336 43.62 92.21 32.86
C VAL A 336 42.41 91.59 33.55
N ASP A 337 41.67 92.38 34.35
CA ASP A 337 40.46 91.90 35.03
C ASP A 337 39.36 91.51 34.03
N ALA A 338 39.17 92.29 32.96
CA ALA A 338 38.26 91.96 31.88
C ALA A 338 38.65 90.67 31.14
N LEU A 339 39.95 90.43 30.96
CA LEU A 339 40.47 89.21 30.35
C LEU A 339 40.39 87.99 31.28
N ASP A 340 40.55 88.14 32.60
CA ASP A 340 40.34 87.05 33.57
C ASP A 340 38.88 86.57 33.56
N ALA A 341 37.92 87.50 33.55
CA ALA A 341 36.50 87.18 33.41
C ALA A 341 36.23 86.44 32.08
N SER A 342 36.85 86.90 30.99
CA SER A 342 36.76 86.26 29.67
C SER A 342 37.36 84.86 29.66
N LEU A 343 38.48 84.65 30.36
CA LEU A 343 39.16 83.36 30.48
C LEU A 343 38.32 82.34 31.25
N LYS A 344 37.70 82.74 32.37
CA LYS A 344 36.77 81.88 33.13
C LYS A 344 35.60 81.42 32.27
N LEU A 345 34.97 82.36 31.56
CA LEU A 345 33.86 82.06 30.66
C LEU A 345 34.27 81.16 29.48
N ALA A 346 35.47 81.35 28.93
CA ALA A 346 36.02 80.49 27.89
C ALA A 346 36.27 79.06 28.39
N ARG A 347 36.78 78.89 29.62
CA ARG A 347 36.98 77.57 30.24
C ARG A 347 35.66 76.82 30.45
N GLU A 348 34.61 77.51 30.89
CA GLU A 348 33.29 76.89 31.06
C GLU A 348 32.71 76.43 29.72
N LYS A 349 32.81 77.27 28.68
CA LYS A 349 32.39 76.92 27.32
C LYS A 349 33.15 75.71 26.76
N GLN A 350 34.47 75.66 26.96
CA GLN A 350 35.30 74.55 26.51
C GLN A 350 34.92 73.23 27.20
N LYS A 351 34.72 73.24 28.54
CA LYS A 351 34.27 72.04 29.28
C LYS A 351 32.89 71.56 28.84
N ALA A 352 31.95 72.48 28.58
CA ALA A 352 30.61 72.14 28.10
C ALA A 352 30.66 71.51 26.70
N ALA A 353 31.52 72.04 25.81
CA ALA A 353 31.73 71.50 24.48
C ALA A 353 32.41 70.12 24.52
N GLU A 354 33.41 69.93 25.39
CA GLU A 354 34.12 68.65 25.59
C GLU A 354 33.15 67.55 26.04
N LYS A 355 32.32 67.84 27.04
CA LYS A 355 31.30 66.90 27.53
C LYS A 355 30.32 66.51 26.43
N SER A 356 29.91 67.48 25.60
CA SER A 356 28.98 67.24 24.48
C SER A 356 29.61 66.36 23.41
N ALA A 357 30.87 66.62 23.04
CA ALA A 357 31.62 65.82 22.07
C ALA A 357 31.83 64.37 22.56
N ASN A 358 32.19 64.18 23.84
CA ASN A 358 32.36 62.86 24.42
C ASN A 358 31.05 62.05 24.45
N ASN A 359 29.94 62.68 24.83
CA ASN A 359 28.63 62.03 24.82
C ASN A 359 28.22 61.59 23.41
N ALA A 360 28.40 62.46 22.40
CA ALA A 360 28.08 62.13 21.01
C ALA A 360 28.96 60.96 20.48
N ALA A 361 30.24 60.92 20.85
CA ALA A 361 31.14 59.82 20.49
C ALA A 361 30.73 58.47 21.10
N ILE A 362 30.25 58.47 22.36
CA ILE A 362 29.77 57.26 23.05
C ILE A 362 28.51 56.71 22.36
N GLU A 363 27.55 57.58 22.04
CA GLU A 363 26.30 57.15 21.38
C GLU A 363 26.56 56.61 19.97
N LEU A 364 27.44 57.25 19.20
CA LEU A 364 27.85 56.73 17.88
C LEU A 364 28.53 55.36 17.97
N ARG A 365 29.33 55.12 19.02
CA ARG A 365 29.98 53.82 19.24
C ARG A 365 28.96 52.73 19.58
N LYS A 366 28.00 53.01 20.46
CA LYS A 366 26.92 52.06 20.80
C LYS A 366 26.11 51.64 19.56
N ALA A 367 25.77 52.61 18.71
CA ALA A 367 25.06 52.34 17.46
C ALA A 367 25.87 51.43 16.52
N LYS A 368 27.18 51.69 16.36
CA LYS A 368 28.08 50.85 15.55
C LYS A 368 28.17 49.42 16.07
N ASP A 369 28.31 49.24 17.38
CA ASP A 369 28.40 47.92 18.00
C ASP A 369 27.10 47.12 17.80
N ARG A 370 25.94 47.80 17.86
CA ARG A 370 24.62 47.19 17.62
C ARG A 370 24.43 46.75 16.17
N VAL A 371 24.82 47.58 15.21
CA VAL A 371 24.79 47.26 13.77
C VAL A 371 25.65 46.04 13.46
N SER A 372 26.87 45.99 14.00
CA SER A 372 27.78 44.84 13.80
C SER A 372 27.18 43.53 14.33
N ALA A 373 26.56 43.55 15.52
CA ALA A 373 25.90 42.38 16.08
C ALA A 373 24.73 41.88 15.21
N LEU A 374 23.89 42.80 14.71
CA LEU A 374 22.77 42.46 13.82
C LEU A 374 23.22 41.90 12.47
N GLN A 375 24.32 42.41 11.91
CA GLN A 375 24.88 41.91 10.65
C GLN A 375 25.41 40.47 10.78
N VAL A 376 26.02 40.11 11.91
CA VAL A 376 26.48 38.74 12.19
C VAL A 376 25.28 37.77 12.28
N ASP A 377 24.22 38.16 12.99
CA ASP A 377 22.97 37.39 13.07
C ASP A 377 22.31 37.18 11.69
N LEU A 378 22.38 38.19 10.82
CA LEU A 378 21.80 38.15 9.46
C LEU A 378 22.67 37.39 8.45
N ALA A 379 23.96 37.14 8.70
CA ALA A 379 24.84 36.45 7.77
C ALA A 379 24.68 34.91 7.74
N ALA A 380 24.00 34.31 8.73
CA ALA A 380 23.72 32.88 8.75
C ALA A 380 22.78 32.47 7.59
N LYS A 381 23.19 31.52 6.75
CA LYS A 381 22.38 30.97 5.65
C LYS A 381 21.15 30.24 6.20
N VAL A 382 19.97 30.56 5.67
CA VAL A 382 18.71 29.87 5.98
C VAL A 382 18.32 29.01 4.76
N PRO A 383 18.08 27.70 4.92
CA PRO A 383 17.49 26.86 3.88
C PRO A 383 16.05 27.29 3.56
N ASP A 384 15.55 26.96 2.37
CA ASP A 384 14.20 27.32 1.92
C ASP A 384 13.11 26.55 2.71
N THR A 385 12.80 27.07 3.89
CA THR A 385 12.07 26.36 4.96
C THR A 385 10.56 26.26 4.65
N GLU A 386 10.04 27.18 3.83
CA GLU A 386 8.63 27.16 3.40
C GLU A 386 8.34 26.00 2.45
N LEU A 387 9.26 25.73 1.51
CA LEU A 387 9.13 24.62 0.58
C LEU A 387 9.22 23.26 1.30
N GLU A 388 10.04 23.17 2.35
CA GLU A 388 10.12 21.98 3.21
C GLU A 388 8.83 21.74 4.01
N ILE A 389 8.18 22.78 4.54
CA ILE A 389 6.88 22.64 5.22
C ILE A 389 5.82 22.13 4.26
N VAL A 390 5.70 22.71 3.07
CA VAL A 390 4.70 22.29 2.08
C VAL A 390 4.90 20.82 1.68
N GLN A 391 6.15 20.38 1.51
CA GLN A 391 6.46 18.98 1.21
C GLN A 391 6.11 18.04 2.37
N LEU A 392 6.45 18.42 3.61
CA LEU A 392 6.14 17.60 4.79
C LEU A 392 4.63 17.57 5.08
N GLU A 393 3.89 18.65 4.82
CA GLU A 393 2.42 18.69 4.93
C GLU A 393 1.76 17.79 3.89
N ALA A 394 2.23 17.83 2.64
CA ALA A 394 1.76 16.93 1.59
C ALA A 394 2.05 15.46 1.93
N GLN A 395 3.24 15.15 2.46
CA GLN A 395 3.60 13.81 2.89
C GLN A 395 2.73 13.33 4.07
N ALA A 396 2.46 14.20 5.05
CA ALA A 396 1.59 13.88 6.17
C ALA A 396 0.14 13.66 5.71
N ALA A 397 -0.36 14.45 4.75
CA ALA A 397 -1.69 14.27 4.17
C ALA A 397 -1.80 12.93 3.43
N GLN A 398 -0.82 12.57 2.60
CA GLN A 398 -0.78 11.28 1.90
C GLN A 398 -0.75 10.10 2.88
N LEU A 399 0.02 10.20 3.97
CA LEU A 399 0.05 9.15 5.00
C LEU A 399 -1.28 9.02 5.75
N ARG A 400 -2.00 10.13 5.99
CA ARG A 400 -3.35 10.10 6.59
C ARG A 400 -4.39 9.49 5.65
N ASP A 401 -4.31 9.81 4.35
CA ASP A 401 -5.19 9.26 3.33
C ASP A 401 -5.06 7.73 3.23
N LEU A 402 -3.81 7.24 3.17
CA LEU A 402 -3.50 5.80 3.22
C LEU A 402 -3.97 5.10 4.51
N MET A 403 -4.13 5.83 5.62
CA MET A 403 -4.69 5.31 6.87
C MET A 403 -6.21 5.41 6.92
N GLY A 404 -6.82 6.40 6.25
CA GLY A 404 -8.27 6.60 6.16
C GLY A 404 -8.96 5.47 5.37
N ASP A 405 -8.29 4.96 4.34
CA ASP A 405 -8.79 3.83 3.54
C ASP A 405 -8.92 2.51 4.33
N GLY A 406 -8.25 2.33 5.47
CA GLY A 406 -8.48 1.17 6.34
C GLY A 406 -9.39 1.40 7.55
N ALA A 407 -10.04 2.56 7.68
CA ALA A 407 -11.27 2.60 8.47
C ALA A 407 -12.35 1.71 7.80
N THR A 408 -12.33 1.59 6.47
CA THR A 408 -13.19 0.69 5.71
C THR A 408 -12.95 -0.80 6.04
N SER A 409 -11.73 -1.19 6.44
CA SER A 409 -11.37 -2.59 6.72
C SER A 409 -11.78 -3.10 8.11
N THR A 410 -12.00 -2.24 9.10
CA THR A 410 -12.54 -2.71 10.41
C THR A 410 -13.98 -3.21 10.30
N SER A 411 -14.78 -2.63 9.39
CA SER A 411 -16.13 -3.11 9.08
C SER A 411 -16.14 -4.47 8.38
N SER A 412 -15.16 -4.73 7.51
CA SER A 412 -15.04 -6.01 6.81
C SER A 412 -14.48 -7.12 7.72
N ASP A 413 -13.65 -6.79 8.71
CA ASP A 413 -13.14 -7.74 9.71
C ASP A 413 -14.24 -8.24 10.65
N ALA A 414 -15.08 -7.35 11.18
CA ALA A 414 -16.24 -7.74 11.99
C ALA A 414 -17.23 -8.60 11.18
N ASN A 415 -17.41 -8.29 9.90
CA ASN A 415 -18.28 -9.04 9.00
C ASN A 415 -17.68 -10.42 8.63
N THR A 416 -16.35 -10.52 8.48
CA THR A 416 -15.66 -11.80 8.23
C THR A 416 -15.74 -12.71 9.46
N ASP A 417 -15.56 -12.19 10.68
CA ASP A 417 -15.67 -12.97 11.92
C ASP A 417 -17.11 -13.41 12.20
N ALA A 418 -18.09 -12.56 11.89
CA ALA A 418 -19.50 -12.94 11.93
C ALA A 418 -19.83 -14.03 10.88
N ALA A 419 -19.32 -13.91 9.66
CA ALA A 419 -19.51 -14.90 8.60
C ALA A 419 -18.88 -16.26 8.96
N ASP A 420 -17.65 -16.29 9.50
CA ASP A 420 -17.00 -17.53 9.96
C ASP A 420 -17.83 -18.22 11.07
N LYS A 421 -18.35 -17.46 12.05
CA LYS A 421 -19.23 -18.02 13.09
C LYS A 421 -20.51 -18.62 12.52
N VAL A 422 -21.17 -17.93 11.58
CA VAL A 422 -22.39 -18.42 10.93
C VAL A 422 -22.10 -19.67 10.10
N LEU A 423 -21.01 -19.67 9.33
CA LEU A 423 -20.61 -20.80 8.50
C LEU A 423 -20.23 -22.01 9.36
N ARG A 424 -19.48 -21.83 10.46
CA ARG A 424 -19.19 -22.88 11.45
C ARG A 424 -20.47 -23.48 12.01
N ALA A 425 -21.40 -22.65 12.48
CA ALA A 425 -22.67 -23.13 13.01
C ALA A 425 -23.48 -23.89 11.94
N ALA A 426 -23.52 -23.40 10.70
CA ALA A 426 -24.16 -24.09 9.59
C ALA A 426 -23.49 -25.44 9.28
N THR A 427 -22.17 -25.49 9.24
CA THR A 427 -21.38 -26.73 9.05
C THR A 427 -21.69 -27.73 10.15
N ASP A 428 -21.69 -27.32 11.42
CA ASP A 428 -21.93 -28.21 12.55
C ASP A 428 -23.35 -28.79 12.54
N VAL A 429 -24.38 -27.94 12.39
CA VAL A 429 -25.79 -28.38 12.35
C VAL A 429 -26.03 -29.31 11.16
N THR A 430 -25.55 -28.95 9.97
CA THR A 430 -25.76 -29.78 8.77
C THR A 430 -24.98 -31.09 8.83
N LYS A 431 -23.81 -31.11 9.47
CA LYS A 431 -23.03 -32.33 9.69
C LYS A 431 -23.73 -33.29 10.64
N GLU A 432 -24.28 -32.79 11.74
CA GLU A 432 -25.04 -33.60 12.71
C GLU A 432 -26.24 -34.27 12.03
N LEU A 433 -27.07 -33.48 11.34
CA LEU A 433 -28.22 -33.99 10.59
C LEU A 433 -27.83 -34.99 9.49
N MET A 434 -26.70 -34.77 8.82
CA MET A 434 -26.20 -35.66 7.76
C MET A 434 -25.68 -36.99 8.33
N VAL A 435 -24.88 -36.97 9.40
CA VAL A 435 -24.19 -38.17 9.93
C VAL A 435 -25.18 -39.20 10.47
N ASP A 436 -26.20 -38.75 11.19
CA ASP A 436 -27.22 -39.63 11.77
C ASP A 436 -27.91 -40.45 10.66
N MET A 437 -28.37 -39.75 9.62
CA MET A 437 -29.00 -40.37 8.46
C MET A 437 -28.02 -41.23 7.66
N GLN A 438 -26.80 -40.73 7.41
CA GLN A 438 -25.76 -41.41 6.63
C GLN A 438 -25.44 -42.80 7.17
N SER A 439 -25.29 -42.92 8.50
CA SER A 439 -24.86 -44.17 9.12
C SER A 439 -25.83 -45.32 8.86
N GLU A 440 -27.13 -45.03 8.84
CA GLU A 440 -28.18 -45.99 8.52
C GLU A 440 -28.20 -46.33 7.03
N ILE A 441 -28.06 -45.33 6.14
CA ILE A 441 -28.02 -45.57 4.69
C ILE A 441 -26.85 -46.46 4.32
N LEU A 442 -25.64 -46.16 4.82
CA LEU A 442 -24.45 -46.92 4.49
C LEU A 442 -24.57 -48.38 4.92
N LYS A 443 -25.28 -48.67 6.02
CA LYS A 443 -25.61 -50.04 6.43
C LYS A 443 -26.56 -50.71 5.45
N GLN A 444 -27.64 -50.06 5.04
CA GLN A 444 -28.60 -50.59 4.06
C GLN A 444 -27.93 -50.90 2.72
N ILE A 445 -27.13 -49.97 2.20
CA ILE A 445 -26.34 -50.18 0.97
C ILE A 445 -25.39 -51.36 1.17
N SER A 446 -24.61 -51.39 2.26
CA SER A 446 -23.64 -52.47 2.49
C SER A 446 -24.31 -53.85 2.52
N GLN A 447 -25.52 -53.92 3.10
CA GLN A 447 -26.34 -55.13 3.12
C GLN A 447 -26.83 -55.51 1.71
N SER A 448 -27.37 -54.57 0.94
CA SER A 448 -27.81 -54.82 -0.45
C SER A 448 -26.62 -55.24 -1.33
N VAL A 449 -25.49 -54.54 -1.25
CA VAL A 449 -24.25 -54.88 -1.97
C VAL A 449 -23.79 -56.30 -1.65
N MET A 450 -23.82 -56.70 -0.38
CA MET A 450 -23.47 -58.06 0.01
C MET A 450 -24.43 -59.09 -0.62
N LEU A 451 -25.75 -58.85 -0.55
CA LEU A 451 -26.75 -59.76 -1.12
C LEU A 451 -26.60 -59.89 -2.64
N LEU A 452 -26.44 -58.76 -3.33
CA LEU A 452 -26.21 -58.71 -4.78
C LEU A 452 -24.88 -59.36 -5.16
N SER A 453 -23.80 -59.10 -4.43
CA SER A 453 -22.49 -59.71 -4.69
C SER A 453 -22.53 -61.24 -4.55
N ARG A 454 -23.29 -61.77 -3.58
CA ARG A 454 -23.54 -63.22 -3.48
C ARG A 454 -24.28 -63.76 -4.70
N LYS A 455 -25.35 -63.07 -5.13
CA LYS A 455 -26.09 -63.42 -6.36
C LYS A 455 -25.15 -63.40 -7.58
N PHE A 456 -24.19 -62.49 -7.63
CA PHE A 456 -23.23 -62.34 -8.73
C PHE A 456 -22.01 -63.26 -8.62
N GLY A 457 -22.10 -64.33 -7.82
CA GLY A 457 -21.08 -65.38 -7.76
C GLY A 457 -19.97 -65.15 -6.75
N MET A 458 -20.18 -64.30 -5.72
CA MET A 458 -19.31 -64.24 -4.53
C MET A 458 -19.96 -64.95 -3.32
N PRO A 459 -20.16 -66.29 -3.35
CA PRO A 459 -20.92 -66.99 -2.31
C PRO A 459 -20.26 -66.92 -0.93
N ASN A 460 -18.93 -66.76 -0.89
CA ASN A 460 -18.15 -66.72 0.34
C ASN A 460 -18.15 -65.33 1.01
N ALA A 461 -18.79 -64.32 0.42
CA ALA A 461 -18.90 -62.99 1.02
C ALA A 461 -19.85 -63.03 2.22
N THR A 462 -19.32 -62.92 3.43
CA THR A 462 -20.11 -63.04 4.68
C THR A 462 -20.58 -61.72 5.24
N GLU A 463 -19.82 -60.65 5.03
CA GLU A 463 -20.09 -59.32 5.57
C GLU A 463 -19.44 -58.26 4.67
N MET A 464 -20.11 -57.12 4.50
CA MET A 464 -19.57 -55.95 3.82
C MET A 464 -19.87 -54.70 4.64
N GLN A 465 -18.92 -53.75 4.69
CA GLN A 465 -19.07 -52.51 5.45
C GLN A 465 -18.45 -51.34 4.69
N LEU A 466 -19.26 -50.31 4.42
CA LEU A 466 -18.81 -49.00 3.94
C LEU A 466 -18.39 -48.11 5.12
N ASP A 467 -17.20 -47.52 5.05
CA ASP A 467 -16.77 -46.50 6.00
C ASP A 467 -17.24 -45.09 5.61
N ASN A 468 -17.03 -44.13 6.51
CA ASN A 468 -17.35 -42.71 6.29
C ASN A 468 -16.45 -42.01 5.25
N GLY A 469 -15.52 -42.74 4.61
CA GLY A 469 -14.74 -42.28 3.47
C GLY A 469 -15.17 -42.94 2.15
N GLY A 470 -16.22 -43.77 2.15
CA GLY A 470 -16.70 -44.50 0.97
C GLY A 470 -15.82 -45.69 0.60
N ARG A 471 -15.01 -46.21 1.52
CA ARG A 471 -14.19 -47.42 1.31
C ARG A 471 -14.94 -48.63 1.81
N LEU A 472 -14.94 -49.69 1.01
CA LEU A 472 -15.62 -50.94 1.31
C LEU A 472 -14.65 -51.98 1.89
N LYS A 473 -14.97 -52.49 3.09
CA LYS A 473 -14.39 -53.71 3.65
C LYS A 473 -15.26 -54.90 3.28
N VAL A 474 -14.63 -56.00 2.89
CA VAL A 474 -15.28 -57.25 2.52
C VAL A 474 -14.71 -58.35 3.39
N LYS A 475 -15.58 -59.12 4.04
CA LYS A 475 -15.22 -60.31 4.79
C LYS A 475 -15.58 -61.55 3.98
N GLN A 476 -14.58 -62.31 3.53
CA GLN A 476 -14.78 -63.52 2.75
C GLN A 476 -13.84 -64.64 3.20
N GLY A 477 -14.36 -65.87 3.29
CA GLY A 477 -13.56 -67.03 3.68
C GLY A 477 -12.88 -66.90 5.06
N GLY A 478 -13.43 -66.09 5.97
CA GLY A 478 -12.84 -65.80 7.29
C GLY A 478 -11.79 -64.69 7.31
N ALA A 479 -11.35 -64.17 6.16
CA ALA A 479 -10.44 -63.03 6.06
C ALA A 479 -11.20 -61.72 5.83
N ILE A 480 -10.63 -60.60 6.26
CA ILE A 480 -11.14 -59.25 6.01
C ILE A 480 -10.18 -58.54 5.07
N GLU A 481 -10.68 -58.09 3.93
CA GLU A 481 -9.92 -57.36 2.92
C GLU A 481 -10.62 -56.06 2.51
N TRP A 482 -9.85 -55.13 1.95
CA TRP A 482 -10.39 -53.92 1.33
C TRP A 482 -10.72 -54.19 -0.13
N PHE A 483 -11.77 -53.57 -0.64
CA PHE A 483 -12.17 -53.66 -2.05
C PHE A 483 -11.01 -53.47 -3.03
N SER A 484 -10.09 -52.54 -2.76
CA SER A 484 -8.93 -52.28 -3.61
C SER A 484 -7.95 -53.44 -3.76
N ASN A 485 -8.02 -54.43 -2.85
CA ASN A 485 -7.11 -55.57 -2.79
C ASN A 485 -7.72 -56.86 -3.37
N LEU A 486 -9.02 -56.86 -3.66
CA LEU A 486 -9.72 -57.99 -4.28
C LEU A 486 -9.23 -58.23 -5.71
N THR A 487 -9.56 -59.37 -6.30
CA THR A 487 -9.24 -59.68 -7.71
C THR A 487 -10.03 -58.77 -8.68
N MET A 488 -9.62 -58.72 -9.95
CA MET A 488 -10.33 -57.91 -10.96
C MET A 488 -11.81 -58.31 -11.10
N GLY A 489 -12.11 -59.61 -11.23
CA GLY A 489 -13.49 -60.11 -11.33
C GLY A 489 -14.34 -59.80 -10.10
N GLU A 490 -13.82 -60.00 -8.89
CA GLU A 490 -14.53 -59.65 -7.64
C GLU A 490 -14.82 -58.15 -7.56
N ARG A 491 -13.87 -57.30 -7.96
CA ARG A 491 -14.09 -55.85 -8.01
C ARG A 491 -15.19 -55.47 -8.99
N LEU A 492 -15.22 -56.07 -10.18
CA LEU A 492 -16.27 -55.81 -11.17
C LEU A 492 -17.64 -56.20 -10.63
N ARG A 493 -17.78 -57.41 -10.06
CA ARG A 493 -19.03 -57.88 -9.44
C ARG A 493 -19.51 -56.94 -8.34
N ILE A 494 -18.61 -56.49 -7.48
CA ILE A 494 -18.94 -55.52 -6.42
C ILE A 494 -19.32 -54.16 -7.01
N LYS A 495 -18.64 -53.66 -8.05
CA LYS A 495 -19.01 -52.37 -8.69
C LYS A 495 -20.43 -52.42 -9.24
N ILE A 496 -20.78 -53.52 -9.91
CA ILE A 496 -22.15 -53.75 -10.41
C ILE A 496 -23.13 -53.82 -9.23
N ALA A 497 -22.79 -54.55 -8.17
CA ALA A 497 -23.61 -54.65 -6.96
C ALA A 497 -23.82 -53.29 -6.27
N VAL A 498 -22.80 -52.45 -6.17
CA VAL A 498 -22.88 -51.10 -5.59
C VAL A 498 -23.76 -50.18 -6.43
N ALA A 499 -23.63 -50.21 -7.75
CA ALA A 499 -24.48 -49.41 -8.64
C ALA A 499 -25.96 -49.82 -8.52
N LEU A 500 -26.25 -51.12 -8.55
CA LEU A 500 -27.62 -51.62 -8.40
C LEU A 500 -28.18 -51.38 -6.99
N ALA A 501 -27.37 -51.58 -5.94
CA ALA A 501 -27.75 -51.27 -4.57
C ALA A 501 -28.06 -49.78 -4.38
N ALA A 502 -27.29 -48.90 -5.03
CA ALA A 502 -27.56 -47.47 -4.99
C ALA A 502 -28.94 -47.16 -5.61
N VAL A 503 -29.29 -47.78 -6.74
CA VAL A 503 -30.62 -47.61 -7.35
C VAL A 503 -31.72 -48.19 -6.47
N GLU A 504 -31.55 -49.41 -5.95
CA GLU A 504 -32.51 -50.09 -5.07
C GLU A 504 -32.83 -49.23 -3.84
N VAL A 505 -31.80 -48.84 -3.07
CA VAL A 505 -31.96 -48.02 -1.86
C VAL A 505 -32.50 -46.63 -2.17
N ALA A 506 -32.08 -46.03 -3.29
CA ALA A 506 -32.58 -44.74 -3.76
C ALA A 506 -34.09 -44.78 -4.03
N ARG A 507 -34.58 -45.87 -4.62
CA ARG A 507 -36.00 -46.09 -4.92
C ARG A 507 -36.82 -46.40 -3.69
N GLU A 508 -36.36 -47.29 -2.81
CA GLU A 508 -37.05 -47.63 -1.55
C GLU A 508 -37.32 -46.38 -0.70
N ARG A 509 -36.43 -45.39 -0.77
CA ARG A 509 -36.53 -44.14 -0.03
C ARG A 509 -37.38 -43.07 -0.71
N GLY A 510 -37.67 -43.21 -2.01
CA GLY A 510 -38.45 -42.24 -2.79
C GLY A 510 -37.79 -40.88 -3.00
N HIS A 511 -36.54 -40.70 -2.57
CA HIS A 511 -35.77 -39.45 -2.70
C HIS A 511 -34.49 -39.61 -3.53
N GLY A 512 -34.30 -40.81 -4.08
CA GLY A 512 -33.23 -41.15 -4.99
C GLY A 512 -33.12 -40.25 -6.21
N ARG A 513 -31.90 -40.03 -6.68
CA ARG A 513 -31.59 -39.27 -7.90
C ARG A 513 -30.77 -40.08 -8.92
N HIS A 514 -30.58 -41.38 -8.70
CA HIS A 514 -29.88 -42.22 -9.67
C HIS A 514 -30.71 -42.35 -10.96
N PRO A 515 -30.17 -42.04 -12.15
CA PRO A 515 -30.92 -42.05 -13.42
C PRO A 515 -31.24 -43.45 -13.96
N GLY A 516 -31.04 -44.51 -13.17
CA GLY A 516 -31.22 -45.90 -13.61
C GLY A 516 -30.28 -46.40 -14.72
N LEU A 517 -29.42 -45.57 -15.31
CA LEU A 517 -28.52 -45.97 -16.40
C LEU A 517 -27.19 -46.54 -15.89
N MET A 518 -26.75 -47.66 -16.46
CA MET A 518 -25.41 -48.21 -16.26
C MET A 518 -24.85 -48.73 -17.59
N VAL A 519 -23.61 -48.36 -17.91
CA VAL A 519 -22.88 -48.82 -19.10
C VAL A 519 -21.68 -49.65 -18.67
N ILE A 520 -21.58 -50.88 -19.17
CA ILE A 520 -20.49 -51.80 -18.87
C ILE A 520 -19.72 -52.09 -20.16
N ASP A 521 -18.48 -51.63 -20.27
CA ASP A 521 -17.63 -51.92 -21.43
C ASP A 521 -16.70 -53.10 -21.14
N SER A 522 -16.90 -54.17 -21.90
CA SER A 522 -16.02 -55.35 -21.98
C SER A 522 -15.77 -56.07 -20.66
N PRO A 523 -16.81 -56.45 -19.89
CA PRO A 523 -16.63 -57.14 -18.60
C PRO A 523 -15.97 -58.53 -18.72
N ALA A 524 -16.11 -59.17 -19.89
CA ALA A 524 -15.54 -60.51 -20.16
C ALA A 524 -14.00 -60.54 -20.21
N SER A 525 -13.31 -59.38 -20.29
CA SER A 525 -11.84 -59.36 -20.17
C SER A 525 -11.36 -59.53 -18.72
N GLU A 526 -12.24 -59.29 -17.75
CA GLU A 526 -11.94 -59.37 -16.31
C GLU A 526 -12.46 -60.68 -15.68
N GLU A 527 -13.40 -61.36 -16.36
CA GLU A 527 -13.96 -62.67 -16.01
C GLU A 527 -13.42 -63.77 -16.93
N VAL A 528 -12.44 -64.53 -16.43
CA VAL A 528 -11.68 -65.52 -17.22
C VAL A 528 -12.50 -66.80 -17.51
N VAL A 529 -13.56 -67.07 -16.75
CA VAL A 529 -14.38 -68.29 -16.85
C VAL A 529 -15.75 -67.98 -17.46
N ASP A 530 -15.99 -68.51 -18.66
CA ASP A 530 -17.18 -68.21 -19.45
C ASP A 530 -18.50 -68.54 -18.73
N LYS A 531 -18.56 -69.67 -18.01
CA LYS A 531 -19.77 -70.09 -17.25
C LYS A 531 -20.12 -69.14 -16.10
N ASP A 532 -19.13 -68.62 -15.41
CA ASP A 532 -19.34 -67.70 -14.27
C ASP A 532 -19.87 -66.35 -14.78
N PHE A 533 -19.43 -65.95 -15.97
CA PHE A 533 -19.88 -64.72 -16.61
C PHE A 533 -21.36 -64.80 -17.06
N GLU A 534 -21.82 -65.93 -17.64
CA GLU A 534 -23.25 -66.08 -18.02
C GLU A 534 -24.15 -66.03 -16.79
N ALA A 535 -23.80 -66.79 -15.73
CA ALA A 535 -24.56 -66.81 -14.49
C ALA A 535 -24.61 -65.44 -13.81
N MET A 536 -23.50 -64.69 -13.86
CA MET A 536 -23.45 -63.31 -13.38
C MET A 536 -24.39 -62.41 -14.19
N LEU A 537 -24.35 -62.45 -15.53
CA LEU A 537 -25.20 -61.61 -16.37
C LEU A 537 -26.68 -61.90 -16.19
N ASP A 538 -27.06 -63.18 -16.09
CA ASP A 538 -28.44 -63.59 -15.82
C ASP A 538 -28.92 -63.05 -14.45
N SER A 539 -28.06 -63.16 -13.44
CA SER A 539 -28.34 -62.62 -12.10
C SER A 539 -28.45 -61.10 -12.10
N VAL A 540 -27.62 -60.40 -12.88
CA VAL A 540 -27.67 -58.94 -13.03
C VAL A 540 -28.95 -58.51 -13.76
N ALA A 541 -29.31 -59.19 -14.85
CA ALA A 541 -30.54 -58.91 -15.58
C ALA A 541 -31.78 -59.14 -14.71
N THR A 542 -31.79 -60.23 -13.94
CA THR A 542 -32.86 -60.53 -12.98
C THR A 542 -32.95 -59.45 -11.90
N ALA A 543 -31.83 -59.09 -11.27
CA ALA A 543 -31.81 -58.05 -10.24
C ALA A 543 -32.25 -56.68 -10.79
N ALA A 544 -31.81 -56.30 -12.00
CA ALA A 544 -32.22 -55.06 -12.64
C ALA A 544 -33.73 -55.03 -12.94
N SER A 545 -34.30 -56.16 -13.35
CA SER A 545 -35.75 -56.33 -13.57
C SER A 545 -36.54 -56.23 -12.26
N GLU A 546 -36.07 -56.89 -11.19
CA GLU A 546 -36.67 -56.85 -9.85
C GLU A 546 -36.69 -55.42 -9.27
N ILE A 547 -35.59 -54.67 -9.43
CA ILE A 547 -35.49 -53.28 -8.97
C ILE A 547 -36.39 -52.36 -9.80
N GLY A 548 -36.45 -52.59 -11.12
CA GLY A 548 -37.20 -51.80 -12.08
C GLY A 548 -36.60 -50.42 -12.36
N GLY A 549 -36.87 -49.86 -13.54
CA GLY A 549 -36.33 -48.56 -13.96
C GLY A 549 -34.81 -48.52 -14.07
N VAL A 550 -34.18 -49.67 -14.34
CA VAL A 550 -32.74 -49.80 -14.57
C VAL A 550 -32.51 -50.14 -16.04
N GLN A 551 -31.64 -49.40 -16.72
CA GLN A 551 -31.18 -49.69 -18.07
C GLN A 551 -29.68 -50.03 -18.02
N ILE A 552 -29.33 -51.23 -18.49
CA ILE A 552 -27.94 -51.67 -18.56
C ILE A 552 -27.54 -51.85 -20.03
N ILE A 553 -26.48 -51.17 -20.45
CA ILE A 553 -25.88 -51.32 -21.79
C ILE A 553 -24.53 -52.02 -21.65
N ILE A 554 -24.37 -53.17 -22.30
CA ILE A 554 -23.16 -53.99 -22.18
C ILE A 554 -22.46 -54.18 -23.52
N GLY A 555 -21.19 -53.78 -23.58
CA GLY A 555 -20.29 -54.11 -24.68
C GLY A 555 -19.61 -55.43 -24.41
N THR A 556 -19.93 -56.49 -25.14
CA THR A 556 -19.29 -57.81 -24.96
C THR A 556 -19.09 -58.54 -26.28
N THR A 557 -18.20 -59.53 -26.29
CA THR A 557 -18.03 -60.45 -27.42
C THR A 557 -19.25 -61.36 -27.53
N ALA A 558 -19.69 -61.63 -28.75
CA ALA A 558 -20.81 -62.52 -28.98
C ALA A 558 -20.45 -63.92 -28.50
N ARG A 559 -21.28 -64.47 -27.62
CA ARG A 559 -21.14 -65.79 -27.03
C ARG A 559 -22.53 -66.37 -26.85
N PRO A 560 -22.72 -67.68 -27.03
CA PRO A 560 -23.99 -68.35 -26.76
C PRO A 560 -24.55 -67.99 -25.37
N SER A 561 -23.66 -67.83 -24.38
CA SER A 561 -23.90 -67.28 -23.04
C SER A 561 -24.81 -66.05 -23.00
N VAL A 562 -24.41 -65.04 -23.75
CA VAL A 562 -24.98 -63.69 -23.70
C VAL A 562 -26.23 -63.67 -24.56
N GLU A 563 -26.20 -64.43 -25.65
CA GLU A 563 -27.34 -64.67 -26.51
C GLU A 563 -28.46 -65.47 -25.84
N ALA A 564 -28.18 -66.21 -24.76
CA ALA A 564 -29.21 -66.87 -23.98
C ALA A 564 -29.94 -65.89 -23.02
N VAL A 565 -29.22 -64.90 -22.49
CA VAL A 565 -29.72 -63.99 -21.44
C VAL A 565 -30.39 -62.73 -22.00
N VAL A 566 -29.80 -62.09 -23.02
CA VAL A 566 -30.31 -60.82 -23.56
C VAL A 566 -31.21 -61.12 -24.74
N PRO A 567 -32.48 -60.72 -24.85
CA PRO A 567 -33.35 -61.00 -26.01
C PRO A 567 -32.87 -60.36 -27.34
N ILE A 568 -33.27 -60.89 -28.50
CA ILE A 568 -32.71 -60.48 -29.81
C ILE A 568 -33.02 -59.02 -30.16
N GLU A 569 -34.18 -58.54 -29.75
CA GLU A 569 -34.68 -57.17 -29.86
C GLU A 569 -33.83 -56.15 -29.09
N HIS A 570 -33.06 -56.62 -28.11
CA HIS A 570 -32.15 -55.80 -27.31
C HIS A 570 -30.68 -56.04 -27.68
N ARG A 571 -30.40 -56.59 -28.87
CA ARG A 571 -29.04 -56.85 -29.36
C ARG A 571 -28.72 -56.06 -30.62
N LEU A 572 -27.58 -55.36 -30.56
CA LEU A 572 -26.84 -54.95 -31.75
C LEU A 572 -25.68 -55.93 -31.95
N HIS A 573 -25.70 -56.74 -33.01
CA HIS A 573 -24.75 -57.84 -33.22
C HIS A 573 -24.04 -57.74 -34.58
N ALA A 574 -22.75 -57.46 -34.56
CA ALA A 574 -21.90 -57.54 -35.73
C ALA A 574 -21.36 -58.97 -35.93
N LYS A 575 -21.74 -59.61 -37.05
CA LYS A 575 -21.38 -61.00 -37.36
C LYS A 575 -20.11 -61.06 -38.22
N GLY A 576 -19.27 -62.06 -37.98
CA GLY A 576 -18.03 -62.25 -38.74
C GLY A 576 -17.07 -61.05 -38.66
N ASP A 577 -16.90 -60.36 -39.78
CA ASP A 577 -15.99 -59.22 -39.92
C ASP A 577 -16.67 -57.85 -39.95
N ASP A 578 -17.99 -57.81 -39.78
CA ASP A 578 -18.78 -56.58 -39.74
C ASP A 578 -18.44 -55.73 -38.51
N TYR A 579 -18.72 -54.43 -38.61
CA TYR A 579 -18.62 -53.48 -37.51
C TYR A 579 -20.00 -53.26 -36.86
N VAL A 580 -20.00 -52.83 -35.61
CA VAL A 580 -21.24 -52.57 -34.84
C VAL A 580 -21.89 -51.24 -35.25
N PHE A 581 -21.16 -50.36 -35.94
CA PHE A 581 -21.61 -49.05 -36.43
C PHE A 581 -21.65 -49.01 -37.95
#